data_AF-G8F3P2-F1
#
_entry.id   AF-G8F3P2-F1
#
_cell.length_a   1.000
_cell.length_b   1.000
_cell.length_c   1.000
_cell.angle_alpha   90.00
_cell.angle_beta   90.00
_cell.angle_gamma   90.00
#
_symmetry.space_group_name_H-M   'P 1'
#
loop_
_entity.id
_entity.type
_entity.pdbx_description
1 polymer ?
#
loop_
_entity_poly.entity_id
_entity_poly.type
_entity_poly.pdbx_seq_one_letter_code
_entity_poly.pdbx_strand_id
1 'polypeptide(L)'
;VEIFREPNVSLGISIVGGQTVIKRLKNGEELKGIFIKQVLEDSPAGKTNALKTGDKILEVSGVDLQNASHSEAVEAIKNAGNPVVFVVQSLSSTPRVS
;
A
#
# COMPACT_ATOMS: atom_id res chain seq x y z
N VAL A 1 -9.82 1.66 1.39
CA VAL A 1 -9.37 2.49 2.53
C VAL A 1 -9.18 3.90 2.03
N GLU A 2 -9.82 4.89 2.63
CA GLU A 2 -9.68 6.29 2.23
C GLU A 2 -8.75 7.01 3.21
N ILE A 3 -7.80 7.78 2.69
CA ILE A 3 -6.84 8.54 3.50
C ILE A 3 -6.85 9.99 3.01
N PHE A 4 -7.24 10.89 3.90
CA PHE A 4 -7.24 12.31 3.61
C PHE A 4 -5.83 12.88 3.77
N ARG A 5 -5.39 13.69 2.81
CA ARG A 5 -4.12 14.39 2.93
C ARG A 5 -4.21 15.51 3.96
N GLU A 6 -3.17 15.62 4.77
CA GLU A 6 -2.95 16.74 5.69
C GLU A 6 -1.89 17.69 5.09
N PRO A 7 -2.06 19.02 5.18
CA PRO A 7 -1.06 19.97 4.68
C PRO A 7 0.31 19.77 5.34
N ASN A 8 1.39 19.76 4.53
CA ASN A 8 2.78 19.58 4.97
C ASN A 8 3.11 18.25 5.66
N VAL A 9 2.20 17.27 5.64
CA VAL A 9 2.41 15.95 6.25
C VAL A 9 2.30 14.88 5.17
N SER A 10 3.25 13.94 5.16
CA SER A 10 3.15 12.77 4.27
C SER A 10 2.00 11.86 4.71
N LEU A 11 1.47 11.01 3.82
CA LEU A 11 0.47 10.01 4.22
C LEU A 11 0.96 9.07 5.35
N GLY A 12 2.28 8.94 5.52
CA GLY A 12 2.92 8.10 6.54
C GLY A 12 2.90 6.61 6.23
N ILE A 13 2.89 6.26 4.95
CA ILE A 13 3.13 4.90 4.46
C ILE A 13 4.47 4.83 3.74
N SER A 14 5.18 3.72 3.92
CA SER A 14 6.35 3.35 3.13
C SER A 14 6.03 2.09 2.35
N ILE A 15 6.42 2.05 1.07
CA ILE A 15 6.19 0.89 0.20
C ILE A 15 7.51 0.24 -0.22
N VAL A 16 7.45 -1.04 -0.58
CA VAL A 16 8.56 -1.82 -1.15
C VAL A 16 8.04 -2.70 -2.29
N GLY A 17 8.95 -3.30 -3.06
CA GLY A 17 8.63 -4.20 -4.16
C GLY A 17 8.52 -3.47 -5.49
N GLY A 18 7.63 -3.96 -6.36
CA GLY A 18 7.49 -3.55 -7.75
C GLY A 18 7.49 -4.77 -8.68
N GLN A 19 8.03 -4.60 -9.88
CA GLN A 19 8.13 -5.67 -10.88
C GLN A 19 9.19 -6.71 -10.55
N THR A 20 10.14 -6.41 -9.66
CA THR A 20 11.14 -7.37 -9.22
C THR A 20 10.51 -8.43 -8.32
N VAL A 21 10.78 -9.70 -8.62
CA VAL A 21 10.39 -10.85 -7.79
C VAL A 21 11.13 -10.76 -6.46
N ILE A 22 10.38 -10.56 -5.37
CA ILE A 22 10.95 -10.45 -4.02
C ILE A 22 11.31 -11.83 -3.48
N LYS A 23 10.48 -12.82 -3.78
CA LYS A 23 10.65 -14.19 -3.32
C LYS A 23 9.87 -15.14 -4.21
N ARG A 24 10.48 -16.28 -4.56
CA ARG A 24 9.72 -17.41 -5.12
C ARG A 24 9.26 -18.31 -3.96
N LEU A 25 7.96 -18.52 -3.87
CA LEU A 25 7.33 -19.37 -2.86
C LEU A 25 7.52 -20.84 -3.22
N LYS A 26 7.39 -21.73 -2.24
CA LYS A 26 7.61 -23.19 -2.41
C LYS A 26 6.64 -23.82 -3.42
N ASN A 27 5.48 -23.21 -3.63
CA ASN A 27 4.47 -23.62 -4.61
C ASN A 27 4.74 -23.10 -6.03
N GLY A 28 5.86 -22.40 -6.26
CA GLY A 28 6.21 -21.81 -7.55
C GLY A 28 5.66 -20.41 -7.78
N GLU A 29 4.81 -19.88 -6.89
CA GLU A 29 4.32 -18.51 -7.01
C GLU A 29 5.42 -17.48 -6.74
N GLU A 30 5.40 -16.40 -7.49
CA GLU A 30 6.33 -15.29 -7.31
C GLU A 30 5.66 -14.19 -6.48
N LEU A 31 6.25 -13.90 -5.32
CA LEU A 31 5.87 -12.76 -4.52
C LEU A 31 6.40 -11.49 -5.21
N LYS A 32 5.53 -10.91 -6.05
CA LYS A 32 5.75 -9.66 -6.77
C LYS A 32 4.61 -8.67 -6.52
N GLY A 33 4.88 -7.40 -6.78
CA GLY A 33 3.94 -6.30 -6.59
C GLY A 33 4.38 -5.33 -5.50
N ILE A 34 3.47 -4.42 -5.14
CA ILE A 34 3.72 -3.33 -4.21
C ILE A 34 3.20 -3.71 -2.82
N PHE A 35 4.03 -3.55 -1.79
CA PHE A 35 3.69 -3.92 -0.42
C PHE A 35 3.96 -2.77 0.54
N ILE A 36 3.13 -2.67 1.58
CA ILE A 36 3.35 -1.73 2.67
C ILE A 36 4.49 -2.25 3.55
N LYS A 37 5.58 -1.51 3.62
CA LYS A 37 6.72 -1.79 4.52
C LYS A 37 6.47 -1.30 5.93
N GLN A 38 5.83 -0.14 6.06
CA GLN A 38 5.57 0.51 7.34
C GLN A 38 4.39 1.48 7.22
N VAL A 39 3.65 1.60 8.32
CA VAL A 39 2.65 2.64 8.54
C VAL A 39 3.06 3.38 9.82
N LEU A 40 3.16 4.72 9.75
CA LEU A 40 3.46 5.56 10.90
C LEU A 40 2.17 5.79 11.70
N GLU A 41 2.20 5.56 13.00
CA GLU A 41 1.01 5.59 13.87
C GLU A 41 0.30 6.95 13.86
N ASP A 42 1.04 8.04 14.03
CA ASP A 42 0.49 9.40 14.08
C ASP A 42 0.24 10.05 12.71
N SER A 43 0.33 9.28 11.63
CA SER A 43 0.11 9.78 10.27
C SER A 43 -1.34 9.67 9.82
N PRO A 44 -1.73 10.37 8.73
CA PRO A 44 -3.06 10.18 8.14
C PRO A 44 -3.41 8.71 7.86
N ALA A 45 -2.45 7.91 7.38
CA ALA A 45 -2.67 6.49 7.18
C ALA A 45 -2.79 5.70 8.49
N GLY A 46 -1.94 5.99 9.47
CA GLY A 46 -1.94 5.33 10.78
C GLY A 46 -3.26 5.53 11.52
N LYS A 47 -3.80 6.75 11.51
CA LYS A 47 -5.09 7.12 12.11
C LYS A 47 -6.27 6.32 11.54
N THR A 48 -6.19 5.84 10.29
CA THR A 48 -7.24 4.97 9.73
C THR A 48 -7.31 3.61 10.41
N ASN A 49 -6.21 3.16 11.04
CA ASN A 49 -5.99 1.82 11.56
C ASN A 49 -6.24 0.66 10.57
N ALA A 50 -6.51 0.98 9.31
CA ALA A 50 -6.84 0.02 8.29
C ALA A 50 -5.56 -0.52 7.65
N LEU A 51 -4.63 0.32 7.21
CA LEU A 51 -3.41 -0.18 6.57
C LEU A 51 -2.44 -0.81 7.58
N LYS A 52 -1.82 -1.93 7.20
CA LYS A 52 -0.83 -2.64 8.03
C LYS A 52 0.40 -3.01 7.20
N THR A 53 1.53 -3.18 7.89
CA THR A 53 2.74 -3.73 7.28
C THR A 53 2.47 -5.11 6.69
N GLY A 54 2.94 -5.33 5.47
CA GLY A 54 2.77 -6.56 4.72
C GLY A 54 1.53 -6.59 3.82
N ASP A 55 0.60 -5.64 3.95
CA ASP A 55 -0.51 -5.51 3.01
C ASP A 55 0.01 -5.31 1.58
N LYS A 56 -0.59 -6.02 0.62
CA LYS A 56 -0.31 -5.84 -0.81
C LYS A 56 -1.24 -4.77 -1.37
N ILE A 57 -0.68 -3.74 -1.99
CA ILE A 57 -1.45 -2.69 -2.66
C ILE A 57 -1.82 -3.18 -4.05
N LEU A 58 -3.12 -3.21 -4.33
CA LEU A 58 -3.67 -3.61 -5.61
C LEU A 58 -4.00 -2.38 -6.46
N GLU A 59 -4.52 -1.32 -5.84
CA GLU A 59 -4.97 -0.11 -6.53
C GLU A 59 -4.78 1.13 -5.65
N VAL A 60 -4.51 2.27 -6.29
CA VAL A 60 -4.54 3.61 -5.68
C VAL A 60 -5.37 4.56 -6.52
N SER A 61 -6.47 5.05 -5.97
CA SER A 61 -7.38 6.04 -6.57
C SER A 61 -7.77 5.69 -8.01
N GLY A 62 -8.15 4.43 -8.27
CA GLY A 62 -8.53 3.94 -9.60
C GLY A 62 -7.36 3.47 -10.48
N VAL A 63 -6.11 3.65 -10.04
CA VAL A 63 -4.92 3.20 -10.78
C VAL A 63 -4.51 1.80 -10.30
N ASP A 64 -4.59 0.81 -11.19
CA ASP A 64 -4.13 -0.57 -10.92
C ASP A 64 -2.62 -0.62 -10.75
N LEU A 65 -2.17 -1.24 -9.65
CA LEU A 65 -0.76 -1.36 -9.26
C LEU A 65 -0.26 -2.80 -9.17
N GLN A 66 -1.08 -3.79 -9.55
CA GLN A 66 -0.74 -5.20 -9.40
C GLN A 66 0.55 -5.62 -10.12
N ASN A 67 0.88 -4.97 -11.23
CA ASN A 67 2.11 -5.17 -12.00
C ASN A 67 2.97 -3.89 -12.11
N ALA A 68 2.68 -2.88 -11.29
CA ALA A 68 3.41 -1.62 -11.32
C ALA A 68 4.85 -1.80 -10.81
N SER A 69 5.76 -1.04 -11.40
CA SER A 69 7.08 -0.77 -10.84
C SER A 69 6.95 0.05 -9.55
N HIS A 70 8.04 0.09 -8.78
CA HIS A 70 8.10 0.89 -7.57
C HIS A 70 7.82 2.37 -7.85
N SER A 71 8.44 2.91 -8.91
CA SER A 71 8.28 4.32 -9.30
C SER A 71 6.85 4.64 -9.72
N GLU A 72 6.20 3.79 -10.52
CA GLU A 72 4.80 3.99 -10.93
C GLU A 72 3.86 4.01 -9.73
N ALA A 73 4.08 3.13 -8.75
CA ALA A 73 3.30 3.13 -7.51
C ALA A 73 3.50 4.41 -6.68
N VAL A 74 4.75 4.89 -6.57
CA VAL A 74 5.06 6.16 -5.90
C VAL A 74 4.37 7.33 -6.61
N GLU A 75 4.41 7.36 -7.94
CA GLU A 75 3.76 8.41 -8.73
C GLU A 75 2.23 8.37 -8.60
N ALA A 76 1.62 7.18 -8.64
CA ALA A 76 0.18 7.03 -8.42
C ALA A 76 -0.27 7.58 -7.07
N ILE A 77 0.47 7.28 -5.98
CA ILE A 77 0.17 7.80 -4.64
C ILE A 77 0.36 9.32 -4.55
N LYS A 78 1.42 9.85 -5.17
CA LYS A 78 1.68 11.31 -5.20
C LYS A 78 0.61 12.07 -5.99
N ASN A 79 0.21 11.55 -7.14
CA ASN A 79 -0.70 12.19 -8.08
C ASN A 79 -2.19 11.93 -7.78
N ALA A 80 -2.51 10.98 -6.88
CA ALA A 80 -3.88 10.68 -6.49
C ALA A 80 -4.63 11.94 -6.02
N GLY A 81 -5.96 11.96 -6.14
CA GLY A 81 -6.80 13.01 -5.54
C GLY A 81 -6.80 12.98 -4.01
N ASN A 82 -7.49 13.92 -3.37
CA ASN A 82 -7.74 13.90 -1.92
C ASN A 82 -9.25 13.63 -1.72
N PRO A 83 -9.67 12.48 -1.15
CA PRO A 83 -8.86 11.46 -0.48
C PRO A 83 -8.08 10.56 -1.44
N VAL A 84 -6.98 9.99 -0.92
CA VAL A 84 -6.24 8.90 -1.57
C VAL A 84 -6.91 7.59 -1.19
N VAL A 85 -7.39 6.84 -2.17
CA VAL A 85 -8.16 5.60 -1.95
C VAL A 85 -7.27 4.41 -2.25
N PHE A 86 -7.05 3.54 -1.26
CA PHE A 86 -6.27 2.32 -1.41
C PHE A 86 -7.18 1.09 -1.45
N VAL A 87 -6.95 0.21 -2.43
CA VAL A 87 -7.43 -1.17 -2.40
C VAL A 87 -6.24 -2.06 -2.04
N VAL A 88 -6.37 -2.81 -0.95
CA VAL A 88 -5.30 -3.66 -0.44
C VAL A 88 -5.79 -5.07 -0.17
N GLN A 89 -4.90 -6.04 -0.37
CA GLN A 89 -5.06 -7.40 0.11
C GLN A 89 -4.25 -7.56 1.40
N SER A 90 -4.94 -7.84 2.51
CA SER A 90 -4.25 -8.08 3.77
C SER A 90 -3.73 -9.50 3.85
N LEU A 91 -2.43 -9.63 4.15
CA LEU A 91 -1.77 -10.93 4.34
C LEU A 91 -1.66 -11.31 5.83
N SER A 92 -2.09 -10.42 6.75
CA SER A 92 -2.17 -10.72 8.17
C SER A 92 -3.40 -11.56 8.48
N SER A 93 -3.23 -12.64 9.22
CA SER A 93 -4.29 -13.55 9.68
C SER A 93 -5.16 -12.99 10.82
N THR A 94 -4.77 -11.86 11.41
CA THR A 94 -5.57 -11.16 12.42
C THR A 94 -6.69 -10.35 11.76
N PRO A 95 -7.97 -10.60 12.10
CA PRO A 95 -9.09 -9.80 11.61
C PRO A 95 -8.90 -8.33 11.98
N ARG A 96 -9.24 -7.43 11.05
CA ARG A 96 -9.34 -6.00 11.37
C ARG A 96 -10.52 -5.86 12.33
N VAL A 97 -10.25 -5.45 13.56
CA VAL A 97 -11.32 -5.21 14.55
C VAL A 97 -12.22 -4.11 13.98
N SER A 98 -13.50 -4.44 13.81
CA SER A 98 -14.57 -3.57 13.31
C SER A 98 -14.83 -2.40 14.23
#